data_AF-A0A2G2ZWH1-F1
#
_entry.id   AF-A0A2G2ZWH1-F1
#
_cell.length_a   1.000
_cell.length_b   1.000
_cell.length_c   1.000
_cell.angle_alpha   90.00
_cell.angle_beta   90.00
_cell.angle_gamma   90.00
#
_symmetry.space_group_name_H-M   'P 1'
#
loop_
_entity.id
_entity.type
_entity.pdbx_description
1 polymer ?
#
loop_
_entity_poly.entity_id
_entity_poly.type
_entity_poly.pdbx_seq_one_letter_code
_entity_poly.pdbx_strand_id
1 'polypeptide(L)'
;MNVELFTSIDDDILDASVVSSVSTDILNADDILDASIVSSMSTDILDSDDILYASIVSSVSTDILDADDILDASIVSSVSTDILDADDILYASIVSSVSKDILDADDILDASVVSSV
;
A
#
# COMPACT_ATOMS: atom_id res chain seq x y z
N MET A 1 -1.11 5.89 23.43
CA MET A 1 -1.50 5.95 22.01
C MET A 1 -0.21 5.69 21.28
N ASN A 2 -0.04 4.45 20.83
CA ASN A 2 1.24 3.98 20.31
C ASN A 2 1.30 4.47 18.87
N VAL A 3 2.23 5.38 18.63
CA VAL A 3 2.58 5.93 17.32
C VAL A 3 3.90 5.26 17.02
N GLU A 4 3.84 4.09 16.39
CA GLU A 4 5.03 3.31 16.10
C GLU A 4 5.47 3.61 14.65
N LEU A 5 6.77 3.82 14.51
CA LEU A 5 7.49 3.93 13.25
C LEU A 5 8.08 2.54 13.02
N PHE A 6 7.62 1.86 11.97
CA PHE A 6 8.16 0.57 11.58
C PHE A 6 9.16 0.79 10.46
N THR A 7 10.42 0.41 10.71
CA THR A 7 11.53 0.52 9.76
C THR A 7 11.90 -0.81 9.12
N SER A 8 11.26 -1.89 9.56
CA SER A 8 11.35 -3.25 9.03
C SER A 8 10.14 -4.02 9.57
N ILE A 9 9.49 -4.82 8.74
CA ILE A 9 8.52 -5.82 9.16
C ILE A 9 9.29 -7.14 9.06
N ASP A 10 10.03 -7.50 10.12
CA ASP A 10 10.76 -8.79 10.13
C ASP A 10 9.84 -9.96 10.53
N ASP A 11 8.58 -9.65 10.88
CA ASP A 11 7.57 -10.60 11.29
C ASP A 11 6.53 -10.69 10.16
N ASP A 12 6.29 -11.90 9.65
CA ASP A 12 5.36 -12.19 8.54
C ASP A 12 3.94 -11.55 8.70
N ILE A 13 3.58 -11.08 9.90
CA ILE A 13 2.30 -10.40 10.18
C ILE A 13 2.47 -9.27 11.21
N LEU A 14 2.10 -8.05 10.85
CA LEU A 14 1.98 -6.90 11.74
C LEU A 14 0.50 -6.49 11.92
N ASP A 15 0.00 -6.54 13.16
CA ASP A 15 -1.33 -6.04 13.55
C ASP A 15 -1.18 -4.78 14.43
N ALA A 16 -1.63 -3.64 13.91
CA ALA A 16 -1.53 -2.36 14.60
C ALA A 16 -2.77 -1.48 14.44
N SER A 17 -3.30 -0.93 15.54
CA SER A 17 -4.46 -0.02 15.43
C SER A 17 -4.14 1.31 14.71
N VAL A 18 -2.95 1.87 14.92
CA VAL A 18 -2.53 3.13 14.30
C VAL A 18 -1.04 3.06 13.98
N VAL A 19 -0.71 3.24 12.72
CA VAL A 19 0.66 3.29 12.21
C VAL A 19 0.94 4.70 11.71
N SER A 20 1.98 5.33 12.25
CA SER A 20 2.37 6.66 11.80
C SER A 20 3.01 6.60 10.43
N SER A 21 3.92 5.66 10.27
CA SER A 21 4.70 5.53 9.06
C SER A 21 5.29 4.14 8.98
N VAL A 22 5.12 3.52 7.83
CA VAL A 22 5.89 2.35 7.40
C VAL A 22 6.89 2.86 6.38
N SER A 23 8.17 2.58 6.61
CA SER A 23 9.23 2.89 5.66
C SER A 23 10.17 1.70 5.62
N THR A 24 10.18 1.01 4.50
CA THR A 24 11.03 -0.15 4.28
C THR A 24 11.67 -0.02 2.91
N ASP A 25 12.97 -0.28 2.86
CA ASP A 25 13.69 -0.30 1.58
C ASP A 25 13.24 -1.53 0.77
N ILE A 26 12.96 -2.64 1.46
CA ILE A 26 12.45 -3.90 0.92
C ILE A 26 11.50 -4.48 1.98
N LEU A 27 10.25 -4.78 1.64
CA LEU A 27 9.48 -5.80 2.39
C LEU A 27 9.85 -7.17 1.85
N ASN A 28 9.95 -8.15 2.75
CA ASN A 28 10.24 -9.50 2.31
C ASN A 28 8.95 -10.11 1.79
N ALA A 29 9.06 -11.02 0.83
CA ALA A 29 7.90 -11.75 0.33
C ALA A 29 7.07 -12.36 1.48
N ASP A 30 5.75 -12.40 1.26
CA ASP A 30 4.74 -12.88 2.19
C ASP A 30 4.49 -11.97 3.43
N ASP A 31 4.86 -10.68 3.41
CA ASP A 31 4.61 -9.77 4.52
C ASP A 31 3.14 -9.31 4.56
N ILE A 32 2.51 -9.40 5.74
CA ILE A 32 1.12 -8.95 5.94
C ILE A 32 1.06 -7.79 6.93
N LEU A 33 0.48 -6.66 6.51
CA LEU A 33 0.17 -5.53 7.39
C LEU A 33 -1.35 -5.35 7.53
N ASP A 34 -1.86 -5.53 8.74
CA ASP A 34 -3.24 -5.19 9.12
C ASP A 34 -3.23 -3.97 10.05
N ALA A 35 -3.75 -2.85 9.55
CA ALA A 35 -3.83 -1.63 10.34
C ALA A 35 -5.14 -0.85 10.17
N SER A 36 -5.71 -0.35 11.27
CA SER A 36 -6.92 0.48 11.12
C SER A 36 -6.61 1.84 10.46
N ILE A 37 -5.50 2.47 10.80
CA ILE A 37 -5.09 3.77 10.27
C ILE A 37 -3.60 3.76 9.96
N VAL A 38 -3.24 4.14 8.72
CA VAL A 38 -1.86 4.34 8.27
C VAL A 38 -1.72 5.78 7.77
N SER A 39 -0.85 6.57 8.40
CA SER A 39 -0.66 7.96 7.95
C SER A 39 0.24 8.05 6.71
N SER A 40 1.27 7.21 6.61
CA SER A 40 2.09 7.14 5.41
C SER A 40 2.72 5.76 5.25
N MET A 41 2.74 5.25 4.03
CA MET A 41 3.54 4.10 3.64
C MET A 41 4.48 4.55 2.52
N SER A 42 5.76 4.23 2.68
CA SER A 42 6.77 4.41 1.66
C SER A 42 7.56 3.13 1.54
N THR A 43 7.53 2.51 0.37
CA THR A 43 8.28 1.29 0.12
C THR A 43 9.04 1.42 -1.17
N ASP A 44 10.35 1.19 -1.15
CA ASP A 44 11.14 1.28 -2.37
C ASP A 44 10.88 0.02 -3.23
N ILE A 45 10.79 -1.16 -2.60
CA ILE A 45 10.46 -2.44 -3.23
C ILE A 45 9.54 -3.25 -2.32
N LEU A 46 8.34 -3.59 -2.78
CA LEU A 46 7.58 -4.73 -2.25
C LEU A 46 8.01 -5.98 -3.04
N ASP A 47 8.35 -7.04 -2.32
CA ASP A 47 8.69 -8.35 -2.91
C ASP A 47 7.37 -9.13 -3.07
N SER A 48 7.34 -10.16 -3.92
CA SER A 48 6.06 -10.77 -4.30
C SER A 48 5.20 -11.26 -3.12
N ASP A 49 3.89 -11.25 -3.35
CA ASP A 49 2.85 -11.79 -2.47
C ASP A 49 2.62 -10.96 -1.17
N ASP A 50 2.92 -9.66 -1.17
CA ASP A 50 2.69 -8.79 -0.01
C ASP A 50 1.23 -8.33 0.10
N ILE A 51 0.69 -8.26 1.32
CA ILE A 51 -0.71 -7.91 1.56
C ILE A 51 -0.86 -6.80 2.62
N LEU A 52 -1.46 -5.69 2.21
CA LEU A 52 -1.82 -4.57 3.08
C LEU A 52 -3.34 -4.42 3.23
N TYR A 53 -3.83 -4.59 4.45
CA TYR A 53 -5.19 -4.25 4.86
C TYR A 53 -5.20 -2.97 5.69
N ALA A 54 -5.96 -1.97 5.24
CA ALA A 54 -6.20 -0.78 6.05
C ALA A 54 -7.59 -0.16 5.95
N SER A 55 -8.11 0.40 7.05
CA SER A 55 -9.38 1.16 6.91
C SER A 55 -9.13 2.55 6.32
N ILE A 56 -8.07 3.23 6.75
CA ILE A 56 -7.75 4.59 6.28
C ILE A 56 -6.25 4.68 6.02
N VAL A 57 -5.90 5.11 4.81
CA VAL A 57 -4.53 5.41 4.42
C VAL A 57 -4.43 6.85 3.91
N SER A 58 -3.56 7.65 4.52
CA SER A 58 -3.38 9.04 4.06
C SER A 58 -2.49 9.11 2.83
N SER A 59 -1.37 8.38 2.80
CA SER A 59 -0.54 8.29 1.60
C SER A 59 0.13 6.93 1.45
N VAL A 60 0.11 6.41 0.23
CA VAL A 60 0.94 5.29 -0.21
C VAL A 60 1.88 5.80 -1.29
N SER A 61 3.17 5.54 -1.13
CA SER A 61 4.19 5.71 -2.15
C SER A 61 4.92 4.40 -2.29
N THR A 62 4.89 3.82 -3.47
CA THR A 62 5.70 2.64 -3.77
C THR A 62 6.45 2.85 -5.06
N ASP A 63 7.77 2.66 -5.03
CA ASP A 63 8.57 2.83 -6.24
C ASP A 63 8.44 1.60 -7.15
N ILE A 64 8.48 0.39 -6.58
CA ILE A 64 8.32 -0.89 -7.27
C ILE A 64 7.43 -1.82 -6.44
N LEU A 65 6.32 -2.27 -7.01
CA LEU A 65 5.63 -3.49 -6.60
C LEU A 65 6.11 -4.64 -7.48
N ASP A 66 6.50 -5.76 -6.89
CA ASP A 66 6.70 -7.02 -7.61
C ASP A 66 5.35 -7.74 -7.71
N ALA A 67 5.26 -8.78 -8.54
CA ALA A 67 3.97 -9.38 -8.88
C ALA A 67 3.17 -9.90 -7.67
N ASP A 68 1.85 -9.89 -7.83
CA ASP A 68 0.85 -10.46 -6.91
C ASP A 68 0.61 -9.67 -5.60
N ASP A 69 0.95 -8.37 -5.55
CA ASP A 69 0.71 -7.54 -4.37
C ASP A 69 -0.74 -7.07 -4.23
N ILE A 70 -1.25 -7.05 -2.99
CA ILE A 70 -2.63 -6.63 -2.68
C ILE A 70 -2.65 -5.48 -1.68
N LEU A 71 -3.21 -4.35 -2.10
CA LEU A 71 -3.57 -3.23 -1.23
C LEU A 71 -5.10 -3.10 -1.13
N ASP A 72 -5.67 -3.45 0.02
CA ASP A 72 -7.08 -3.26 0.33
C ASP A 72 -7.27 -2.16 1.38
N ALA A 73 -7.82 -1.03 0.92
CA ALA A 73 -8.12 0.09 1.80
C ALA A 73 -9.48 0.75 1.59
N SER A 74 -10.23 1.00 2.67
CA SER A 74 -11.53 1.67 2.49
C SER A 74 -11.39 3.12 1.99
N ILE A 75 -10.44 3.89 2.53
CA ILE A 75 -10.21 5.28 2.15
C ILE A 75 -8.73 5.51 1.94
N VAL A 76 -8.36 6.00 0.76
CA VAL A 76 -6.99 6.41 0.44
C VAL A 76 -6.96 7.86 -0.03
N SER A 77 -6.19 8.72 0.65
CA SER A 77 -6.10 10.13 0.23
C SER A 77 -5.17 10.29 -0.98
N SER A 78 -4.03 9.62 -1.01
CA SER A 78 -3.16 9.61 -2.19
C SER A 78 -2.45 8.27 -2.38
N VAL A 79 -2.44 7.79 -3.62
CA VAL A 79 -1.59 6.69 -4.07
C VAL A 79 -0.62 7.23 -5.11
N SER A 80 0.67 7.01 -4.89
CA SER A 80 1.71 7.15 -5.89
C SER A 80 2.35 5.79 -6.07
N THR A 81 2.34 5.28 -7.29
CA THR A 81 3.08 4.06 -7.62
C THR A 81 3.82 4.26 -8.91
N ASP A 82 5.14 4.13 -8.88
CA ASP A 82 5.96 4.41 -10.06
C ASP A 82 5.95 3.23 -11.02
N ILE A 83 6.10 1.99 -10.49
CA ILE A 83 6.02 0.74 -11.24
C ILE A 83 5.10 -0.23 -10.49
N LEU A 84 4.03 -0.65 -11.18
CA LEU A 84 3.28 -1.86 -10.85
C LEU A 84 3.74 -2.96 -11.80
N ASP A 85 4.03 -4.15 -11.28
CA ASP A 85 4.22 -5.33 -12.11
C ASP A 85 2.86 -6.03 -12.31
N ALA A 86 2.83 -6.99 -13.22
CA ALA A 86 1.60 -7.70 -13.55
C ALA A 86 0.92 -8.31 -12.30
N ASP A 87 -0.40 -8.33 -12.32
CA ASP A 87 -1.26 -8.94 -11.30
C ASP A 87 -1.38 -8.16 -9.96
N ASP A 88 -0.86 -6.94 -9.88
CA ASP A 88 -1.09 -6.05 -8.73
C ASP A 88 -2.55 -5.59 -8.60
N ILE A 89 -3.06 -5.64 -7.36
CA ILE A 89 -4.45 -5.30 -7.05
C ILE A 89 -4.54 -4.20 -6.00
N LEU A 90 -5.15 -3.07 -6.40
CA LEU A 90 -5.55 -2.01 -5.49
C LEU A 90 -7.07 -1.96 -5.35
N TYR A 91 -7.56 -2.36 -4.17
CA TYR A 91 -8.94 -2.15 -3.76
C TYR A 91 -9.05 -0.90 -2.92
N ALA A 92 -9.83 0.08 -3.39
CA ALA A 92 -10.20 1.19 -2.52
C ALA A 92 -11.58 1.78 -2.75
N SER A 93 -12.38 1.91 -1.69
CA SER A 93 -13.73 2.49 -1.86
C SER A 93 -13.66 3.97 -2.26
N ILE A 94 -12.73 4.73 -1.69
CA ILE A 94 -12.56 6.16 -1.99
C ILE A 94 -11.08 6.44 -2.19
N VAL A 95 -10.74 7.02 -3.35
CA VAL A 95 -9.39 7.51 -3.63
C VAL A 95 -9.43 8.98 -4.05
N SER A 96 -8.72 9.83 -3.30
CA SER A 96 -8.69 11.28 -3.56
C SER A 96 -7.57 11.72 -4.51
N SER A 97 -6.58 10.88 -4.78
CA SER A 97 -5.56 11.14 -5.79
C SER A 97 -4.85 9.84 -6.15
N VAL A 98 -4.64 9.62 -7.44
CA VAL A 98 -3.83 8.52 -7.96
C VAL A 98 -2.84 9.10 -8.95
N SER A 99 -1.56 8.88 -8.69
CA SER A 99 -0.46 9.13 -9.63
C SER A 99 0.19 7.79 -9.93
N LYS A 100 0.23 7.42 -11.21
CA LYS A 100 0.89 6.20 -11.66
C LYS A 100 1.66 6.48 -12.93
N ASP A 101 2.93 6.10 -12.93
CA ASP A 101 3.84 6.39 -14.05
C ASP A 101 3.87 5.22 -15.04
N ILE A 102 3.97 3.98 -14.57
CA ILE A 102 3.98 2.76 -15.40
C ILE A 102 2.90 1.81 -14.87
N LEU A 103 2.01 1.39 -15.78
CA LEU A 103 1.04 0.33 -15.57
C LEU A 103 1.36 -0.82 -16.51
N ASP A 104 1.41 -2.06 -16.03
CA ASP A 104 1.33 -3.21 -16.93
C ASP A 104 -0.14 -3.44 -17.34
N ALA A 105 -0.35 -4.25 -18.36
CA ALA A 105 -1.67 -4.49 -18.95
C ALA A 105 -2.63 -5.23 -18.01
N ASP A 106 -2.09 -5.87 -16.97
CA ASP A 106 -2.81 -6.77 -16.07
C ASP A 106 -3.14 -6.13 -14.70
N ASP A 107 -2.68 -4.90 -14.44
CA ASP A 107 -2.95 -4.18 -13.18
C ASP A 107 -4.44 -3.89 -12.98
N ILE A 108 -4.95 -4.11 -11.76
CA ILE A 108 -6.36 -3.88 -11.42
C ILE A 108 -6.51 -2.79 -10.36
N LEU A 109 -7.09 -1.66 -10.77
CA LEU A 109 -7.51 -0.58 -9.86
C LEU A 109 -9.02 -0.59 -9.71
N ASP A 110 -9.50 -1.16 -8.62
CA ASP A 110 -10.93 -1.15 -8.29
C ASP A 110 -11.20 -0.08 -7.23
N ALA A 111 -11.61 1.10 -7.74
CA ALA A 111 -12.05 2.19 -6.91
C ALA A 111 -13.45 2.70 -7.24
N SER A 112 -14.30 2.77 -6.21
CA SER A 112 -15.70 3.19 -6.36
C SER A 112 -15.83 4.70 -6.60
N VAL A 113 -14.95 5.49 -5.98
CA VAL A 113 -14.90 6.94 -6.17
C VAL A 113 -13.45 7.38 -6.33
N VAL A 114 -13.09 7.81 -7.53
CA VAL A 114 -11.81 8.48 -7.81
C VAL A 114 -12.09 9.95 -8.08
N SER A 115 -11.60 10.83 -7.21
CA SER A 115 -11.69 12.28 -7.40
C SER A 115 -10.31 12.79 -7.81
N SER A 116 -10.09 13.12 -9.09
CA SER A 116 -8.89 13.84 -9.50
C SER A 116 -9.16 15.35 -9.41
N VAL A 117 -8.36 16.10 -8.64
CA VAL A 117 -8.41 17.57 -8.57
C VAL A 117 -7.21 18.16 -9.29
#